data_AF-A0A0R1V1F5-F1
#
_entry.id   AF-A0A0R1V1F5-F1
#
_cell.length_a   1.000
_cell.length_b   1.000
_cell.length_c   1.000
_cell.angle_alpha   90.00
_cell.angle_beta   90.00
_cell.angle_gamma   90.00
#
_symmetry.space_group_name_H-M   'P 1'
#
loop_
_entity.id
_entity.type
_entity.pdbx_description
1 polymer ?
#
loop_
_entity_poly.entity_id
_entity_poly.type
_entity_poly.pdbx_seq_one_letter_code
_entity_poly.pdbx_strand_id
1 'polypeptide(L)'
;MIRKRTHAPDKQRPNYWKWAFGLLLALVLGSGLFLVHQATTTTTVQKQVTTQKLTGRFTTLNVRMNKEQLNGVVNHYLTQQQKGKKIKYFFNVGQSVALVGTTKILGQNVSFSLYTRPTVTAGGNIVLHAKSVAIGSLNVPPSFILNYVKNNYNLGKWMTINSRAKTITLHLSEVSLKQGVRIRAQKIDLQKDDFRFRVDIPLESAQ
;
A
#
# COMPACT_ATOMS: atom_id res chain seq x y z
N MET A 1 59.97 32.94 -92.72
CA MET A 1 58.77 33.61 -92.18
C MET A 1 57.93 32.61 -91.38
N ILE A 2 57.73 32.88 -90.08
CA ILE A 2 56.50 32.77 -89.23
C ILE A 2 55.61 31.48 -89.41
N ARG A 3 55.19 30.71 -88.39
CA ARG A 3 54.56 31.05 -87.09
C ARG A 3 54.67 29.88 -86.09
N LYS A 4 55.14 30.18 -84.87
CA LYS A 4 54.94 29.31 -83.70
C LYS A 4 53.51 29.47 -83.19
N ARG A 5 52.79 28.36 -82.95
CA ARG A 5 51.48 28.36 -82.30
C ARG A 5 51.70 28.31 -80.79
N THR A 6 51.26 29.34 -80.08
CA THR A 6 51.28 29.42 -78.62
C THR A 6 49.99 28.81 -78.09
N HIS A 7 50.09 27.73 -77.30
CA HIS A 7 48.95 27.22 -76.53
C HIS A 7 48.80 28.04 -75.25
N ALA A 8 47.67 28.72 -75.09
CA ALA A 8 47.29 29.35 -73.82
C ALA A 8 46.81 28.28 -72.83
N PRO A 9 47.13 28.37 -71.53
CA PRO A 9 46.65 27.43 -70.54
C PRO A 9 45.17 27.71 -70.24
N ASP A 10 44.33 26.69 -70.40
CA ASP A 10 42.92 26.77 -70.05
C ASP A 10 42.77 26.88 -68.52
N LYS A 11 42.22 28.00 -68.06
CA LYS A 11 41.99 28.28 -66.65
C LYS A 11 40.77 27.49 -66.20
N GLN A 12 41.00 26.26 -65.72
CA GLN A 12 39.95 25.38 -65.20
C GLN A 12 39.11 26.12 -64.16
N ARG A 13 37.84 26.40 -64.50
CA ARG A 13 36.88 26.92 -63.52
C ARG A 13 36.68 25.84 -62.47
N PRO A 14 36.86 26.13 -61.17
CA PRO A 14 36.65 25.13 -60.15
C PRO A 14 35.21 24.61 -60.30
N ASN A 15 35.08 23.29 -60.33
CA ASN A 15 33.80 22.65 -60.59
C ASN A 15 32.94 22.76 -59.32
N TYR A 16 32.35 23.94 -59.11
CA TYR A 16 31.55 24.30 -57.95
C TYR A 16 30.42 23.31 -57.70
N TRP A 17 29.94 22.64 -58.75
CA TRP A 17 28.93 21.59 -58.65
C TRP A 17 29.43 20.33 -57.92
N LYS A 18 30.68 19.91 -58.16
CA LYS A 18 31.30 18.78 -57.44
C LYS A 18 31.48 19.10 -55.96
N TRP A 19 31.82 20.34 -55.64
CA TRP A 19 31.93 20.83 -54.25
C TRP A 19 30.56 20.97 -53.57
N ALA A 20 29.56 21.50 -54.28
CA ALA A 20 28.19 21.59 -53.78
C ALA A 20 27.59 20.19 -53.50
N PHE A 21 27.86 19.21 -54.36
CA PHE A 21 27.42 17.83 -54.15
C PHE A 21 28.15 17.17 -52.97
N GLY A 22 29.46 17.41 -52.83
CA GLY A 22 30.23 16.92 -51.68
C GLY A 22 29.74 17.50 -50.36
N LEU A 23 29.43 18.81 -50.31
CA LEU A 23 28.89 19.48 -49.13
C LEU A 23 27.49 18.93 -48.76
N LEU A 24 26.62 18.75 -49.75
CA LEU A 24 25.28 18.19 -49.55
C LEU A 24 25.36 16.76 -49.02
N LEU A 25 26.25 15.93 -49.58
CA LEU A 25 26.44 14.55 -49.14
C LEU A 25 26.94 14.50 -47.69
N ALA A 26 27.88 15.36 -47.31
CA ALA A 26 28.37 15.45 -45.93
C ALA A 26 27.26 15.88 -44.96
N LEU A 27 26.38 16.80 -45.34
CA LEU A 27 25.23 17.24 -44.54
C LEU A 27 24.21 16.09 -44.32
N VAL A 28 23.91 15.34 -45.38
CA VAL A 28 22.99 14.19 -45.30
C VAL A 28 23.56 13.07 -44.42
N LEU A 29 24.85 12.76 -44.57
CA LEU A 29 25.50 11.74 -43.74
C LEU A 29 25.65 12.19 -42.29
N GLY A 30 26.03 13.45 -42.06
CA GLY A 30 26.17 14.03 -40.73
C GLY A 30 24.84 14.10 -39.97
N SER A 31 23.76 14.51 -40.64
CA SER A 31 22.42 14.51 -40.05
C SER A 31 21.92 13.10 -39.75
N GLY A 32 22.14 12.13 -40.65
CA GLY A 32 21.82 10.73 -40.41
C GLY A 32 22.52 10.15 -39.18
N LEU A 33 23.84 10.35 -39.07
CA LEU A 33 24.64 9.92 -37.92
C LEU A 33 24.20 10.59 -36.61
N PHE A 34 23.87 11.89 -36.66
CA PHE A 34 23.37 12.63 -35.51
C PHE A 34 22.02 12.09 -35.01
N LEU A 35 21.09 11.81 -35.92
CA LEU A 35 19.79 11.22 -35.58
C LEU A 35 19.93 9.81 -35.00
N VAL A 36 20.82 8.97 -35.55
CA VAL A 36 21.09 7.63 -34.99
C VAL A 36 21.73 7.74 -33.60
N HIS A 37 22.67 8.66 -33.41
CA HIS A 37 23.29 8.87 -32.11
C HIS A 37 22.27 9.36 -31.07
N GLN A 38 21.38 10.28 -31.46
CA GLN A 38 20.33 10.78 -30.57
C GLN A 38 19.27 9.71 -30.26
N ALA A 39 18.96 8.82 -31.20
CA ALA A 39 18.02 7.72 -31.01
C ALA A 39 18.60 6.57 -30.17
N THR A 40 19.92 6.37 -30.18
CA THR A 40 20.60 5.29 -29.45
C THR A 40 21.15 5.73 -28.09
N THR A 41 21.20 7.03 -27.81
CA THR A 41 21.57 7.56 -26.49
C THR A 41 20.40 7.44 -25.53
N THR A 42 20.35 6.32 -24.81
CA THR A 42 19.44 6.15 -23.68
C THR A 42 19.84 7.09 -22.55
N THR A 43 18.87 7.77 -21.94
CA THR A 43 19.12 8.57 -20.73
C THR A 43 19.58 7.67 -19.57
N THR A 44 20.26 8.24 -18.58
CA THR A 44 20.71 7.51 -17.38
C THR A 44 19.56 6.80 -16.66
N VAL A 45 18.35 7.37 -16.71
CA VAL A 45 17.11 6.79 -16.17
C VAL A 45 16.64 5.58 -16.99
N GLN A 46 16.75 5.61 -18.32
CA GLN A 46 16.39 4.48 -19.18
C GLN A 46 17.34 3.29 -19.00
N LYS A 47 18.63 3.52 -18.70
CA LYS A 47 19.58 2.45 -18.36
C LYS A 47 19.25 1.74 -17.03
N GLN A 48 18.53 2.39 -16.11
CA GLN A 48 18.09 1.75 -14.85
C GLN A 48 16.97 0.74 -15.04
N VAL A 49 16.16 0.84 -16.11
CA VAL A 49 15.07 -0.11 -16.40
C VAL A 49 15.62 -1.51 -16.66
N THR A 50 16.80 -1.64 -17.27
CA THR A 50 17.43 -2.94 -17.58
C THR A 50 18.12 -3.57 -16.36
N THR A 51 18.39 -2.80 -15.29
CA THR A 51 19.26 -3.25 -14.17
C THR A 51 18.55 -3.34 -12.83
N GLN A 52 17.31 -2.88 -12.69
CA GLN A 52 16.55 -3.01 -11.44
C GLN A 52 16.01 -4.43 -11.25
N LYS A 53 16.87 -5.35 -10.77
CA LYS A 53 16.40 -6.52 -10.03
C LYS A 53 15.86 -6.01 -8.70
N LEU A 54 14.56 -6.21 -8.44
CA LEU A 54 13.96 -5.98 -7.13
C LEU A 54 14.62 -6.94 -6.12
N THR A 55 15.64 -6.47 -5.40
CA THR A 55 16.30 -7.23 -4.33
C THR A 55 15.41 -7.20 -3.10
N GLY A 56 14.43 -8.11 -3.05
CA GLY A 56 13.59 -8.34 -1.88
C GLY A 56 12.26 -8.99 -2.25
N ARG A 57 11.83 -10.01 -1.48
CA ARG A 57 10.49 -10.61 -1.66
C ARG A 57 9.36 -9.71 -1.15
N PHE A 58 9.68 -8.78 -0.24
CA PHE A 58 8.74 -7.86 0.39
C PHE A 58 9.34 -6.46 0.48
N THR A 59 8.50 -5.45 0.33
CA THR A 59 8.77 -4.07 0.77
C THR A 59 8.06 -3.82 2.09
N THR A 60 8.73 -3.13 3.00
CA THR A 60 8.22 -2.86 4.34
C THR A 60 7.89 -1.38 4.49
N LEU A 61 6.64 -1.11 4.86
CA LEU A 61 6.17 0.23 5.23
C LEU A 61 6.00 0.30 6.74
N ASN A 62 6.56 1.34 7.36
CA ASN A 62 6.28 1.68 8.75
C ASN A 62 5.23 2.78 8.78
N VAL A 63 4.04 2.46 9.27
CA VAL A 63 2.90 3.35 9.31
C VAL A 63 2.70 3.82 10.73
N ARG A 64 2.71 5.14 10.93
CA ARG A 64 2.31 5.78 12.19
C ARG A 64 0.95 6.44 11.99
N MET A 65 0.04 6.22 12.93
CA MET A 65 -1.30 6.79 12.94
C MET A 65 -1.59 7.46 14.28
N ASN A 66 -2.51 8.41 14.25
CA ASN A 66 -3.20 8.94 15.43
C ASN A 66 -4.60 8.28 15.60
N LYS A 67 -5.33 8.65 16.64
CA LYS A 67 -6.67 8.14 17.00
C LYS A 67 -7.67 8.37 15.90
N GLU A 68 -7.68 9.56 15.32
CA GLU A 68 -8.63 9.93 14.28
C GLU A 68 -8.43 9.07 13.03
N GLN A 69 -7.19 8.94 12.58
CA GLN A 69 -6.82 8.10 11.45
C GLN A 69 -7.15 6.62 11.73
N LEU A 70 -6.82 6.13 12.93
CA LEU A 70 -7.13 4.75 13.31
C LEU A 70 -8.65 4.50 13.35
N ASN A 71 -9.41 5.41 13.94
CA ASN A 71 -10.86 5.36 13.95
C ASN A 71 -11.42 5.35 12.53
N GLY A 72 -10.93 6.24 11.65
CA GLY A 72 -11.37 6.33 10.26
C GLY A 72 -11.12 5.03 9.49
N VAL A 73 -9.91 4.48 9.56
CA VAL A 73 -9.53 3.24 8.88
C VAL A 73 -10.36 2.05 9.38
N VAL A 74 -10.45 1.88 10.71
CA VAL A 74 -11.18 0.75 11.29
C VAL A 74 -12.68 0.86 11.00
N ASN A 75 -13.30 2.03 11.21
CA ASN A 75 -14.72 2.21 10.95
C ASN A 75 -15.08 2.07 9.48
N HIS A 76 -14.20 2.50 8.57
CA HIS A 76 -14.40 2.26 7.15
C HIS A 76 -14.47 0.76 6.86
N TYR A 77 -13.50 -0.01 7.34
CA TYR A 77 -13.49 -1.47 7.16
C TYR A 77 -14.73 -2.14 7.76
N LEU A 78 -15.08 -1.79 9.01
CA LEU A 78 -16.23 -2.36 9.69
C LEU A 78 -17.54 -2.03 8.95
N THR A 79 -17.69 -0.82 8.42
CA THR A 79 -18.89 -0.41 7.67
C THR A 79 -19.09 -1.29 6.44
N GLN A 80 -18.00 -1.59 5.71
CA GLN A 80 -18.07 -2.48 4.54
C GLN A 80 -18.46 -3.90 4.94
N GLN A 81 -17.95 -4.42 6.06
CA GLN A 81 -18.26 -5.77 6.57
C GLN A 81 -19.70 -5.93 7.10
N GLN A 82 -20.38 -4.81 7.36
CA GLN A 82 -21.74 -4.76 7.89
C GLN A 82 -22.81 -4.56 6.81
N LYS A 83 -22.42 -4.41 5.53
CA LYS A 83 -23.36 -4.35 4.40
C LYS A 83 -24.19 -5.63 4.35
N GLY A 84 -25.52 -5.48 4.31
CA GLY A 84 -26.46 -6.61 4.33
C GLY A 84 -26.65 -7.31 5.69
N LYS A 85 -25.96 -6.87 6.75
CA LYS A 85 -26.13 -7.42 8.11
C LYS A 85 -27.06 -6.55 8.96
N LYS A 86 -27.81 -7.21 9.85
CA LYS A 86 -28.76 -6.57 10.78
C LYS A 86 -28.08 -5.82 11.93
N ILE A 87 -26.88 -6.24 12.31
CA ILE A 87 -26.11 -5.59 13.38
C ILE A 87 -25.38 -4.35 12.84
N LYS A 88 -25.46 -3.24 13.58
CA LYS A 88 -24.75 -2.00 13.29
C LYS A 88 -23.86 -1.62 14.46
N TYR A 89 -22.58 -1.37 14.19
CA TYR A 89 -21.59 -1.08 15.21
C TYR A 89 -20.47 -0.17 14.68
N PHE A 90 -19.93 0.63 15.59
CA PHE A 90 -18.80 1.53 15.36
C PHE A 90 -17.73 1.31 16.43
N PHE A 91 -16.50 1.61 16.03
CA PHE A 91 -15.30 1.52 16.83
C PHE A 91 -14.83 2.92 17.21
N ASN A 92 -14.41 3.09 18.46
CA ASN A 92 -13.89 4.36 18.94
C ASN A 92 -12.68 4.15 19.85
N VAL A 93 -11.60 4.86 19.56
CA VAL A 93 -10.39 4.92 20.36
C VAL A 93 -10.34 6.23 21.13
N GLY A 94 -10.64 6.17 22.43
CA GLY A 94 -10.52 7.28 23.37
C GLY A 94 -9.44 7.01 24.42
N GLN A 95 -9.79 7.16 25.71
CA GLN A 95 -8.97 6.68 26.82
C GLN A 95 -8.94 5.14 26.92
N SER A 96 -9.97 4.51 26.38
CA SER A 96 -10.08 3.07 26.16
C SER A 96 -10.57 2.81 24.73
N VAL A 97 -10.49 1.55 24.29
CA VAL A 97 -11.00 1.13 22.99
C VAL A 97 -12.40 0.60 23.18
N ALA A 98 -13.39 1.26 22.58
CA ALA A 98 -14.80 0.89 22.68
C ALA A 98 -15.34 0.40 21.34
N LEU A 99 -16.14 -0.66 21.39
CA LEU A 99 -17.01 -1.09 20.30
C LEU A 99 -18.45 -0.87 20.75
N VAL A 100 -19.21 -0.05 20.03
CA VAL A 100 -20.56 0.36 20.42
C VAL A 100 -21.49 0.13 19.25
N GLY A 101 -22.71 -0.31 19.50
CA GLY A 101 -23.65 -0.57 18.43
C GLY A 101 -25.06 -0.83 18.92
N THR A 102 -25.89 -1.26 17.98
CA THR A 102 -27.25 -1.70 18.23
C THR A 102 -27.50 -3.06 17.58
N THR A 103 -28.28 -3.88 18.26
CA THR A 103 -28.68 -5.20 17.80
C THR A 103 -30.10 -5.52 18.23
N LYS A 104 -30.70 -6.55 17.63
CA LYS A 104 -32.06 -7.00 17.95
C LYS A 104 -31.99 -8.25 18.81
N ILE A 105 -32.48 -8.16 20.05
CA ILE A 105 -32.56 -9.28 21.00
C ILE A 105 -34.04 -9.44 21.39
N LEU A 106 -34.58 -10.65 21.24
CA LEU A 106 -35.98 -10.97 21.58
C LEU A 106 -37.01 -9.99 20.96
N GLY A 107 -36.78 -9.58 19.71
CA GLY A 107 -37.69 -8.65 19.04
C GLY A 107 -37.43 -7.16 19.31
N GLN A 108 -36.61 -6.82 20.31
CA GLN A 108 -36.35 -5.44 20.73
C GLN A 108 -34.97 -4.94 20.29
N ASN A 109 -34.89 -3.65 19.93
CA ASN A 109 -33.63 -2.99 19.63
C ASN A 109 -32.93 -2.63 20.93
N VAL A 110 -31.72 -3.14 21.11
CA VAL A 110 -30.90 -2.86 22.29
C VAL A 110 -29.55 -2.29 21.85
N SER A 111 -29.09 -1.28 22.56
CA SER A 111 -27.72 -0.79 22.42
C SER A 111 -26.76 -1.70 23.18
N PHE A 112 -25.52 -1.78 22.70
CA PHE A 112 -24.47 -2.46 23.42
C PHE A 112 -23.18 -1.66 23.36
N SER A 113 -22.33 -1.85 24.37
CA SER A 113 -20.97 -1.34 24.39
C SER A 113 -20.01 -2.38 24.96
N LEU A 114 -18.84 -2.50 24.35
CA LEU A 114 -17.74 -3.32 24.82
C LEU A 114 -16.52 -2.43 24.96
N TYR A 115 -16.04 -2.28 26.19
CA TYR A 115 -14.81 -1.55 26.49
C TYR A 115 -13.65 -2.51 26.63
N THR A 116 -12.55 -2.18 25.98
CA THR A 116 -11.34 -3.00 25.94
C THR A 116 -10.10 -2.18 26.17
N ARG A 117 -9.03 -2.86 26.61
CA ARG A 117 -7.68 -2.31 26.65
C ARG A 117 -6.78 -3.13 25.72
N PRO A 118 -6.19 -2.52 24.68
CA PRO A 118 -5.32 -3.24 23.75
C PRO A 118 -3.92 -3.43 24.33
N THR A 119 -3.27 -4.52 23.94
CA THR A 119 -1.85 -4.80 24.15
C THR A 119 -1.26 -5.43 22.89
N VAL A 120 0.02 -5.15 22.62
CA VAL A 120 0.73 -5.70 21.46
C VAL A 120 1.58 -6.89 21.92
N THR A 121 1.47 -8.00 21.21
CA THR A 121 2.30 -9.20 21.45
C THR A 121 3.64 -9.09 20.73
N ALA A 122 4.62 -9.90 21.13
CA ALA A 122 5.92 -9.95 20.44
C ALA A 122 5.82 -10.29 18.94
N GLY A 123 4.82 -11.11 18.55
CA GLY A 123 4.55 -11.45 17.15
C GLY A 123 3.87 -10.34 16.34
N GLY A 124 3.48 -9.24 16.98
CA GLY A 124 2.76 -8.13 16.34
C GLY A 124 1.24 -8.33 16.22
N ASN A 125 0.68 -9.31 16.94
CA ASN A 125 -0.77 -9.45 17.12
C ASN A 125 -1.27 -8.49 18.21
N ILE A 126 -2.56 -8.16 18.18
CA ILE A 126 -3.21 -7.30 19.19
C ILE A 126 -4.07 -8.18 20.09
N VAL A 127 -3.88 -8.07 21.41
CA VAL A 127 -4.78 -8.67 22.40
C VAL A 127 -5.61 -7.57 23.04
N LEU A 128 -6.92 -7.65 22.84
CA LEU A 128 -7.93 -6.79 23.46
C LEU A 128 -8.42 -7.44 24.75
N HIS A 129 -8.14 -6.80 25.88
CA HIS A 129 -8.62 -7.23 27.19
C HIS A 129 -9.98 -6.61 27.46
N ALA A 130 -11.04 -7.42 27.46
CA ALA A 130 -12.39 -6.96 27.71
C ALA A 130 -12.55 -6.54 29.18
N LYS A 131 -12.93 -5.28 29.39
CA LYS A 131 -13.09 -4.68 30.73
C LYS A 131 -14.54 -4.70 31.17
N SER A 132 -15.44 -4.22 30.33
CA SER A 132 -16.87 -4.19 30.61
C SER A 132 -17.67 -4.40 29.33
N VAL A 133 -18.85 -4.99 29.49
CA VAL A 133 -19.85 -5.12 28.43
C VAL A 133 -21.18 -4.67 28.98
N ALA A 134 -21.83 -3.76 28.28
CA ALA A 134 -23.19 -3.34 28.59
C ALA A 134 -24.13 -3.71 27.45
N ILE A 135 -25.35 -4.11 27.80
CA ILE A 135 -26.48 -4.27 26.88
C ILE A 135 -27.65 -3.49 27.48
N GLY A 136 -28.00 -2.35 26.87
CA GLY A 136 -28.87 -1.36 27.49
C GLY A 136 -28.30 -0.89 28.83
N SER A 137 -29.10 -0.99 29.89
CA SER A 137 -28.68 -0.68 31.27
C SER A 137 -28.04 -1.87 32.00
N LEU A 138 -28.04 -3.07 31.42
CA LEU A 138 -27.52 -4.26 32.06
C LEU A 138 -26.00 -4.37 31.85
N ASN A 139 -25.24 -4.44 32.94
CA ASN A 139 -23.83 -4.79 32.91
C ASN A 139 -23.67 -6.31 32.90
N VAL A 140 -23.12 -6.85 31.82
CA VAL A 140 -23.02 -8.30 31.60
C VAL A 140 -21.57 -8.75 31.78
N PRO A 141 -21.30 -9.89 32.46
CA PRO A 141 -19.96 -10.43 32.54
C PRO A 141 -19.34 -10.62 31.15
N PRO A 142 -18.16 -10.02 30.86
CA PRO A 142 -17.55 -10.12 29.53
C PRO A 142 -17.31 -11.56 29.07
N SER A 143 -17.02 -12.48 29.99
CA SER A 143 -16.82 -13.90 29.70
C SER A 143 -18.06 -14.55 29.08
N PHE A 144 -19.26 -14.18 29.54
CA PHE A 144 -20.51 -14.73 29.03
C PHE A 144 -20.73 -14.30 27.57
N ILE A 145 -20.59 -13.00 27.29
CA ILE A 145 -20.76 -12.45 25.95
C ILE A 145 -19.71 -12.97 24.99
N LEU A 146 -18.45 -13.02 25.42
CA LEU A 146 -17.37 -13.57 24.59
C LEU A 146 -17.60 -15.05 24.26
N ASN A 147 -18.10 -15.84 25.22
CA ASN A 147 -18.46 -17.25 24.96
C ASN A 147 -19.61 -17.37 23.95
N TYR A 148 -20.63 -16.53 24.10
CA TYR A 148 -21.70 -16.46 23.11
C TYR A 148 -21.18 -16.12 21.72
N VAL A 149 -20.38 -15.06 21.58
CA VAL A 149 -19.84 -14.64 20.28
C VAL A 149 -18.98 -15.74 19.65
N LYS A 150 -18.10 -16.36 20.45
CA LYS A 150 -17.23 -17.45 20.02
C LYS A 150 -18.02 -18.63 19.40
N ASN A 151 -19.16 -18.97 19.99
CA ASN A 151 -19.92 -20.16 19.60
C ASN A 151 -20.99 -19.88 18.53
N ASN A 152 -21.42 -18.63 18.36
CA ASN A 152 -22.54 -18.28 17.49
C ASN A 152 -22.14 -17.50 16.22
N TYR A 153 -20.88 -17.07 16.10
CA TYR A 153 -20.41 -16.30 14.94
C TYR A 153 -19.11 -16.90 14.37
N ASN A 154 -19.00 -16.90 13.04
CA ASN A 154 -17.75 -17.23 12.36
C ASN A 154 -16.81 -16.02 12.41
N LEU A 155 -15.74 -16.13 13.19
CA LEU A 155 -14.77 -15.06 13.44
C LEU A 155 -13.61 -15.05 12.43
N GLY A 156 -13.48 -16.08 11.59
CA GLY A 156 -12.33 -16.27 10.70
C GLY A 156 -11.02 -16.59 11.44
N LYS A 157 -9.94 -16.80 10.68
CA LYS A 157 -8.60 -17.10 11.24
C LYS A 157 -7.92 -15.88 11.88
N TRP A 158 -8.32 -14.68 11.47
CA TRP A 158 -7.77 -13.41 11.93
C TRP A 158 -8.19 -13.03 13.35
N MET A 159 -9.15 -13.73 13.97
CA MET A 159 -9.64 -13.42 15.31
C MET A 159 -9.88 -14.67 16.16
N THR A 160 -9.42 -14.65 17.41
CA THR A 160 -9.63 -15.72 18.39
C THR A 160 -10.16 -15.16 19.70
N ILE A 161 -11.14 -15.82 20.30
CA ILE A 161 -11.72 -15.42 21.59
C ILE A 161 -11.35 -16.42 22.69
N ASN A 162 -10.83 -15.91 23.80
CA ASN A 162 -10.69 -16.63 25.06
C ASN A 162 -11.61 -16.02 26.11
N SER A 163 -12.79 -16.61 26.25
CA SER A 163 -13.84 -16.14 27.17
C SER A 163 -13.45 -16.23 28.63
N ARG A 164 -12.63 -17.23 29.01
CA ARG A 164 -12.16 -17.42 30.39
C ARG A 164 -11.18 -16.32 30.79
N ALA A 165 -10.22 -16.01 29.90
CA ALA A 165 -9.26 -14.92 30.09
C ALA A 165 -9.85 -13.53 29.79
N LYS A 166 -11.09 -13.46 29.28
CA LYS A 166 -11.76 -12.22 28.83
C LYS A 166 -10.95 -11.47 27.75
N THR A 167 -10.35 -12.21 26.82
CA THR A 167 -9.50 -11.64 25.77
C THR A 167 -9.98 -11.97 24.37
N ILE A 168 -9.77 -11.02 23.46
CA ILE A 168 -9.94 -11.18 22.01
C ILE A 168 -8.56 -10.95 21.39
N THR A 169 -8.04 -11.93 20.66
CA THR A 169 -6.77 -11.80 19.95
C THR A 169 -7.03 -11.57 18.47
N LEU A 170 -6.45 -10.49 17.93
CA LEU A 170 -6.46 -10.15 16.52
C LEU A 170 -5.12 -10.55 15.91
N HIS A 171 -5.15 -11.55 15.03
CA HIS A 171 -4.00 -12.02 14.28
C HIS A 171 -3.85 -11.17 13.02
N LEU A 172 -3.08 -10.09 13.13
CA LEU A 172 -2.99 -9.08 12.07
C LEU A 172 -2.34 -9.60 10.78
N SER A 173 -1.48 -10.61 10.88
CA SER A 173 -0.89 -11.29 9.72
C SER A 173 -1.89 -12.13 8.92
N GLU A 174 -3.00 -12.54 9.55
CA GLU A 174 -4.04 -13.40 8.97
C GLU A 174 -5.24 -12.59 8.44
N VAL A 175 -5.21 -11.26 8.58
CA VAL A 175 -6.23 -10.39 7.98
C VAL A 175 -6.14 -10.60 6.48
N SER A 176 -7.25 -11.06 5.88
CA SER A 176 -7.34 -11.37 4.46
C SER A 176 -7.29 -10.10 3.61
N LEU A 177 -6.08 -9.57 3.44
CA LEU A 177 -5.75 -8.49 2.53
C LEU A 177 -5.44 -9.10 1.17
N LYS A 178 -5.73 -8.34 0.11
CA LYS A 178 -5.37 -8.77 -1.24
C LYS A 178 -3.85 -8.96 -1.34
N GLN A 179 -3.42 -9.91 -2.17
CA GLN A 179 -2.03 -10.06 -2.60
C GLN A 179 -1.01 -10.32 -1.48
N GLY A 180 -1.34 -11.11 -0.45
CA GLY A 180 -0.32 -11.60 0.52
C GLY A 180 0.29 -10.54 1.44
N VAL A 181 -0.33 -9.36 1.53
CA VAL A 181 0.09 -8.28 2.45
C VAL A 181 -0.04 -8.74 3.91
N ARG A 182 0.99 -8.48 4.71
CA ARG A 182 1.02 -8.83 6.13
C ARG A 182 1.10 -7.57 6.99
N ILE A 183 0.26 -7.49 8.02
CA ILE A 183 0.26 -6.38 8.97
C ILE A 183 0.73 -6.87 10.34
N ARG A 184 1.52 -6.05 11.02
CA ARG A 184 1.97 -6.28 12.40
C ARG A 184 1.87 -4.99 13.20
N ALA A 185 1.31 -5.07 14.40
CA ALA A 185 1.34 -3.96 15.35
C ALA A 185 2.74 -3.89 15.98
N GLN A 186 3.31 -2.69 16.05
CA GLN A 186 4.57 -2.41 16.75
C GLN A 186 4.30 -1.74 18.09
N LYS A 187 3.37 -0.79 18.11
CA LYS A 187 3.05 0.00 19.29
C LYS A 187 1.60 0.47 19.26
N ILE A 188 0.94 0.41 20.41
CA ILE A 188 -0.38 0.99 20.63
C ILE A 188 -0.32 1.79 21.93
N ASP A 189 -0.34 3.10 21.82
CA ASP A 189 -0.34 4.01 22.97
C ASP A 189 -1.55 4.95 22.89
N LEU A 190 -2.57 4.61 23.67
CA LEU A 190 -3.82 5.39 23.74
C LEU A 190 -3.62 6.77 24.34
N GLN A 191 -2.65 6.94 25.24
CA GLN A 191 -2.45 8.22 25.94
C GLN A 191 -1.66 9.20 25.07
N LYS A 192 -0.62 8.70 24.40
CA LYS A 192 0.25 9.53 23.53
C LYS A 192 -0.22 9.64 22.09
N ASP A 193 -1.39 9.07 21.78
CA ASP A 193 -1.95 9.10 20.44
C ASP A 193 -0.97 8.55 19.37
N ASP A 194 -0.29 7.47 19.72
CA ASP A 194 0.83 6.90 18.94
C ASP A 194 0.56 5.43 18.64
N PHE A 195 0.09 5.16 17.43
CA PHE A 195 -0.18 3.82 16.91
C PHE A 195 0.79 3.54 15.77
N ARG A 196 1.56 2.46 15.90
CA ARG A 196 2.59 2.11 14.92
C ARG A 196 2.36 0.70 14.41
N PHE A 197 2.37 0.57 13.10
CA PHE A 197 2.17 -0.67 12.39
C PHE A 197 3.28 -0.86 11.35
N ARG A 198 3.68 -2.11 11.17
CA ARG A 198 4.49 -2.54 10.05
C ARG A 198 3.61 -3.24 9.04
N VAL A 199 3.72 -2.85 7.78
CA VAL A 199 3.03 -3.47 6.67
C VAL A 199 4.07 -4.01 5.70
N ASP A 200 4.06 -5.32 5.49
CA ASP A 200 4.95 -5.99 4.55
C ASP A 200 4.14 -6.35 3.30
N ILE A 201 4.50 -5.74 2.18
CA ILE A 201 3.84 -5.89 0.89
C ILE A 201 4.75 -6.77 0.01
N PRO A 202 4.28 -7.91 -0.52
CA PRO A 202 5.10 -8.71 -1.41
C PRO A 202 5.36 -7.96 -2.71
N LEU A 203 6.59 -8.07 -3.21
CA LEU A 203 7.03 -7.41 -4.45
C LEU A 203 6.86 -8.30 -5.68
N GLU A 204 6.51 -9.56 -5.49
CA GLU A 204 6.06 -10.46 -6.56
C GLU A 204 4.54 -10.61 -6.50
N SER A 205 3.89 -10.48 -7.66
CA SER A 205 2.51 -10.94 -7.82
C SER A 205 2.48 -12.44 -7.53
N ALA A 206 1.75 -12.84 -6.48
CA ALA A 206 1.34 -14.23 -6.34
C ALA A 206 0.66 -14.63 -7.66
N GLN A 207 1.34 -15.51 -8.41
CA GLN A 207 0.82 -16.12 -9.64
C GLN A 207 -0.48 -16.87 -9.35
#